data_AF-A0AAJ1VGP2-F1
#
_entry.id   AF-A0AAJ1VGP2-F1
#
_cell.length_a   1.000
_cell.length_b   1.000
_cell.length_c   1.000
_cell.angle_alpha   90.00
_cell.angle_beta   90.00
_cell.angle_gamma   90.00
#
_symmetry.space_group_name_H-M   'P 1'
#
loop_
_entity.id
_entity.type
_entity.pdbx_description
1 polymer ?
#
loop_
_entity_poly.entity_id
_entity_poly.type
_entity_poly.pdbx_seq_one_letter_code
_entity_poly.pdbx_strand_id
1 'polypeptide(L)'
;MNTYNPIVALLVFFGVILILYFIFNPKKGLFFKYLKARKETEKTAIEDVLKLLYHDPKTSISTIFDELDFSHSLLLESIDTMLETGLVKKEHELFSLTKEGDEYALRIVRAHRLWEKYLSEKTGFHKTEWHSRAEKKEHELSGEEVEDLSTLLGNPRYDPHGDPIPTKAGQIPEKKGMLLADLPILNFGKIIHIEDEPTSIYKQILAKHIHLHSQVYMKEISENRIVFESEGEQFVLPPIVAKNITVISLDKADVVETDTLRLSNLENKQKATIIGVSKECRGENRRRLLDLGFVKGATVSIDLLNPLGDPKAFLIKGTAIALRKDQAVKILITKA
;
A
#
# COMPACT_ATOMS: atom_id res chain seq x y z
N MET A 1 -23.27 -68.80 -14.19
CA MET A 1 -21.80 -68.93 -14.17
C MET A 1 -21.22 -67.61 -14.61
N ASN A 2 -20.57 -66.87 -13.71
CA ASN A 2 -19.94 -65.61 -14.05
C ASN A 2 -18.68 -65.94 -14.87
N THR A 3 -18.72 -65.74 -16.18
CA THR A 3 -17.61 -66.04 -17.08
C THR A 3 -16.52 -64.99 -16.88
N TYR A 4 -15.55 -65.31 -16.02
CA TYR A 4 -14.34 -64.51 -15.84
C TYR A 4 -13.62 -64.37 -17.18
N ASN A 5 -13.52 -63.13 -17.68
CA ASN A 5 -12.76 -62.82 -18.88
C ASN A 5 -11.42 -62.18 -18.48
N PRO A 6 -10.29 -62.90 -18.64
CA PRO A 6 -8.97 -62.41 -18.20
C PRO A 6 -8.53 -61.15 -18.96
N ILE A 7 -8.99 -60.93 -20.19
CA ILE A 7 -8.64 -59.74 -20.98
C ILE A 7 -9.33 -58.51 -20.40
N VAL A 8 -10.61 -58.64 -20.02
CA VAL A 8 -11.35 -57.54 -19.38
C VAL A 8 -10.74 -57.21 -18.02
N ALA A 9 -10.39 -58.22 -17.22
CA ALA A 9 -9.69 -58.02 -15.95
C ALA A 9 -8.34 -57.29 -16.12
N LEU A 10 -7.58 -57.65 -17.16
CA LEU A 10 -6.30 -57.00 -17.48
C LEU A 10 -6.48 -55.53 -17.91
N LEU A 11 -7.48 -55.23 -18.75
CA LEU A 11 -7.78 -53.86 -19.17
C LEU A 11 -8.24 -52.99 -18.00
N VAL A 12 -9.10 -53.53 -17.12
CA VAL A 12 -9.51 -52.84 -15.89
C VAL A 12 -8.29 -52.59 -14.99
N PHE A 13 -7.41 -53.57 -14.82
CA PHE A 13 -6.19 -53.42 -14.02
C PHE A 13 -5.29 -52.30 -14.55
N PHE A 14 -5.01 -52.27 -15.85
CA PHE A 14 -4.21 -51.19 -16.45
C PHE A 14 -4.92 -49.84 -16.38
N GLY A 15 -6.25 -49.80 -16.53
CA GLY A 15 -7.05 -48.59 -16.34
C GLY A 15 -6.95 -48.03 -14.92
N VAL A 16 -7.05 -48.90 -13.91
CA VAL A 16 -6.87 -48.52 -12.49
C VAL A 16 -5.45 -48.03 -12.24
N ILE A 17 -4.42 -48.70 -12.77
CA ILE A 17 -3.03 -48.24 -12.65
C ILE A 17 -2.84 -46.86 -13.29
N LEU A 18 -3.44 -46.61 -14.46
CA LEU A 18 -3.38 -45.31 -15.12
C LEU A 18 -4.03 -44.21 -14.29
N ILE A 19 -5.19 -44.50 -13.68
CA ILE A 19 -5.88 -43.58 -12.76
C ILE A 19 -5.03 -43.32 -11.51
N LEU A 20 -4.49 -44.38 -10.88
CA LEU A 20 -3.61 -44.26 -9.72
C LEU A 20 -2.35 -43.46 -10.06
N TYR A 21 -1.77 -43.67 -11.24
CA TYR A 21 -0.64 -42.87 -11.71
C TYR A 21 -1.04 -41.40 -11.86
N PHE A 22 -2.20 -41.08 -12.44
CA PHE A 22 -2.64 -39.69 -12.57
C PHE A 22 -2.97 -39.03 -11.22
N ILE A 23 -3.44 -39.80 -10.23
CA ILE A 23 -3.74 -39.28 -8.89
C ILE A 23 -2.46 -39.10 -8.07
N PHE A 24 -1.58 -40.11 -8.04
CA PHE A 24 -0.41 -40.22 -7.16
C PHE A 24 0.93 -39.91 -7.84
N ASN A 25 0.95 -39.35 -9.05
CA ASN A 25 2.21 -38.86 -9.62
C ASN A 25 2.76 -37.70 -8.77
N PRO A 26 3.97 -37.80 -8.19
CA PRO A 26 4.50 -36.79 -7.27
C PRO A 26 4.74 -35.41 -7.91
N LYS A 27 4.88 -35.31 -9.24
CA LYS A 27 5.11 -34.03 -9.93
C LYS A 27 3.85 -33.37 -10.45
N LYS A 28 2.84 -34.14 -10.85
CA LYS A 28 1.63 -33.62 -11.55
C LYS A 28 0.31 -34.15 -11.02
N GLY A 29 0.36 -35.10 -10.08
CA GLY A 29 -0.80 -35.81 -9.60
C GLY A 29 -1.73 -34.94 -8.77
N LEU A 30 -3.03 -35.23 -8.89
CA LEU A 30 -4.09 -34.48 -8.21
C LEU A 30 -3.93 -34.52 -6.68
N PHE A 31 -3.50 -35.66 -6.12
CA PHE A 31 -3.31 -35.83 -4.68
C PHE A 31 -2.22 -34.91 -4.12
N PHE A 32 -1.05 -34.89 -4.75
CA PHE A 32 0.06 -34.03 -4.31
C PHE A 32 -0.22 -32.55 -4.52
N LYS A 33 -0.97 -32.19 -5.58
CA LYS A 33 -1.45 -30.81 -5.76
C LYS A 33 -2.41 -30.39 -4.65
N TYR A 34 -3.35 -31.27 -4.28
CA TYR A 34 -4.28 -31.04 -3.19
C TYR A 34 -3.56 -30.88 -1.84
N LEU A 35 -2.63 -31.78 -1.52
CA LEU A 35 -1.82 -31.69 -0.30
C LEU A 35 -0.98 -30.40 -0.26
N LYS A 36 -0.33 -30.04 -1.36
CA LYS A 36 0.42 -28.79 -1.44
C LYS A 36 -0.51 -27.60 -1.24
N ALA A 37 -1.65 -27.55 -1.91
CA ALA A 37 -2.62 -26.48 -1.77
C ALA A 37 -3.08 -26.32 -0.32
N ARG A 38 -3.46 -27.43 0.35
CA ARG A 38 -3.86 -27.39 1.77
C ARG A 38 -2.75 -26.82 2.67
N LYS A 39 -1.51 -27.25 2.47
CA LYS A 39 -0.36 -26.76 3.25
C LYS A 39 -0.11 -25.26 3.03
N GLU A 40 -0.23 -24.78 1.79
CA GLU A 40 -0.08 -23.36 1.50
C GLU A 40 -1.22 -22.55 2.14
N THR A 41 -2.48 -22.99 2.10
CA THR A 41 -3.56 -22.24 2.75
C THR A 41 -3.49 -22.27 4.27
N GLU A 42 -3.04 -23.36 4.88
CA GLU A 42 -2.74 -23.39 6.32
C GLU A 42 -1.61 -22.41 6.68
N LYS A 43 -0.53 -22.37 5.90
CA LYS A 43 0.55 -21.39 6.06
C LYS A 43 0.03 -19.96 5.97
N THR A 44 -0.78 -19.65 4.95
CA THR A 44 -1.39 -18.32 4.80
C THR A 44 -2.26 -17.96 6.00
N ALA A 45 -3.09 -18.89 6.48
CA ALA A 45 -3.92 -18.65 7.67
C ALA A 45 -3.07 -18.33 8.92
N ILE A 46 -1.98 -19.07 9.15
CA ILE A 46 -1.03 -18.77 10.23
C ILE A 46 -0.43 -17.36 10.07
N GLU A 47 0.02 -17.02 8.86
CA GLU A 47 0.64 -15.72 8.58
C GLU A 47 -0.35 -14.55 8.74
N ASP A 48 -1.61 -14.73 8.36
CA ASP A 48 -2.66 -13.73 8.53
C ASP A 48 -3.06 -13.57 10.02
N VAL A 49 -3.14 -14.65 10.78
CA VAL A 49 -3.35 -14.58 12.25
C VAL A 49 -2.18 -13.85 12.92
N LEU A 50 -0.94 -14.14 12.52
CA LEU A 50 0.25 -13.44 13.03
C LEU A 50 0.18 -11.94 12.72
N LYS A 51 -0.17 -11.57 11.48
CA LYS A 51 -0.34 -10.19 11.04
C LYS A 51 -1.45 -9.48 11.81
N LEU A 52 -2.58 -10.15 12.07
CA LEU A 52 -3.68 -9.61 12.87
C LEU A 52 -3.23 -9.32 14.31
N LEU A 53 -2.65 -10.32 15.00
CA LEU A 53 -2.20 -10.18 16.39
C LEU A 53 -1.06 -9.16 16.58
N TYR A 54 -0.33 -8.85 15.51
CA TYR A 54 0.65 -7.78 15.49
C TYR A 54 0.00 -6.38 15.51
N HIS A 55 -1.12 -6.20 14.79
CA HIS A 55 -1.84 -4.92 14.73
C HIS A 55 -2.80 -4.72 15.90
N ASP A 56 -3.44 -5.79 16.36
CA ASP A 56 -4.30 -5.81 17.53
C ASP A 56 -3.70 -6.75 18.60
N PRO A 57 -2.89 -6.23 19.53
CA PRO A 57 -2.30 -7.06 20.57
C PRO A 57 -3.38 -7.52 21.57
N LYS A 58 -3.43 -8.82 21.84
CA LYS A 58 -4.37 -9.46 22.80
C LYS A 58 -5.81 -9.56 22.29
N THR A 59 -5.98 -10.25 21.18
CA THR A 59 -7.26 -10.46 20.51
C THR A 59 -7.94 -11.76 20.97
N SER A 60 -9.28 -11.78 21.00
CA SER A 60 -10.05 -13.00 21.28
C SER A 60 -10.22 -13.85 20.02
N ILE A 61 -10.56 -15.13 20.19
CA ILE A 61 -10.80 -16.01 19.05
C ILE A 61 -11.98 -15.57 18.18
N SER A 62 -12.99 -14.92 18.76
CA SER A 62 -14.14 -14.41 18.02
C SER A 62 -13.71 -13.34 17.01
N THR A 63 -12.86 -12.41 17.43
CA THR A 63 -12.34 -11.37 16.53
C THR A 63 -11.46 -11.96 15.43
N ILE A 64 -10.68 -13.01 15.72
CA ILE A 64 -9.91 -13.72 14.68
C ILE A 64 -10.85 -14.32 13.62
N PHE A 65 -11.99 -14.90 14.03
CA PHE A 65 -12.99 -15.43 13.09
C PHE A 65 -13.72 -14.34 12.30
N ASP A 66 -13.99 -13.20 12.91
CA ASP A 66 -14.73 -12.11 12.28
C ASP A 66 -13.88 -11.33 11.26
N GLU A 67 -12.57 -11.18 11.52
CA GLU A 67 -11.64 -10.39 10.68
C GLU A 67 -11.03 -11.19 9.53
N LEU A 68 -10.88 -12.52 9.68
CA LEU A 68 -10.20 -13.36 8.68
C LEU A 68 -11.18 -14.23 7.88
N ASP A 69 -11.08 -14.16 6.55
CA ASP A 69 -11.93 -14.93 5.61
C ASP A 69 -11.46 -16.39 5.44
N PHE A 70 -11.42 -17.14 6.54
CA PHE A 70 -11.12 -18.57 6.57
C PHE A 70 -12.19 -19.36 7.32
N SER A 71 -12.26 -20.67 7.07
CA SER A 71 -13.16 -21.53 7.85
C SER A 71 -12.70 -21.60 9.31
N HIS A 72 -13.65 -21.58 10.25
CA HIS A 72 -13.35 -21.65 11.69
C HIS A 72 -12.50 -22.88 12.05
N SER A 73 -12.72 -24.01 11.37
CA SER A 73 -11.93 -25.23 11.58
C SER A 73 -10.46 -25.06 11.21
N LEU A 74 -10.18 -24.37 10.10
CA LEU A 74 -8.80 -24.11 9.66
C LEU A 74 -8.10 -23.13 10.60
N LEU A 75 -8.81 -22.09 11.05
CA LEU A 75 -8.26 -21.11 12.00
C LEU A 75 -7.97 -21.77 13.35
N LEU A 76 -8.83 -22.67 13.84
CA LEU A 76 -8.56 -23.47 15.04
C LEU A 76 -7.32 -24.35 14.87
N GLU A 77 -7.22 -25.11 13.77
CA GLU A 77 -6.04 -25.96 13.46
C GLU A 77 -4.75 -25.12 13.39
N SER A 78 -4.84 -23.92 12.79
CA SER A 78 -3.73 -22.98 12.68
C SER A 78 -3.32 -22.43 14.04
N ILE A 79 -4.28 -22.00 14.88
CA ILE A 79 -4.02 -21.49 16.23
C ILE A 79 -3.41 -22.58 17.13
N ASP A 80 -3.92 -23.80 17.08
CA ASP A 80 -3.38 -24.93 17.83
C ASP A 80 -1.92 -25.20 17.41
N THR A 81 -1.65 -25.21 16.09
CA THR A 81 -0.28 -25.32 15.55
C THR A 81 0.61 -24.17 16.05
N MET A 82 0.10 -22.95 16.10
CA MET A 82 0.85 -21.78 16.58
C MET A 82 1.14 -21.84 18.09
N LEU A 83 0.23 -22.42 18.89
CA LEU A 83 0.46 -22.67 20.33
C LEU A 83 1.53 -23.75 20.53
N GLU A 84 1.46 -24.85 19.79
CA GLU A 84 2.43 -25.95 19.86
C GLU A 84 3.84 -25.53 19.43
N THR A 85 3.92 -24.70 18.39
CA THR A 85 5.20 -24.17 17.86
C THR A 85 5.73 -22.95 18.61
N GLY A 86 4.97 -22.43 19.59
CA GLY A 86 5.37 -21.30 20.40
C GLY A 86 5.38 -19.96 19.67
N LEU A 87 4.58 -19.80 18.61
CA LEU A 87 4.38 -18.53 17.91
C LEU A 87 3.37 -17.62 18.62
N VAL A 88 2.39 -18.22 19.30
CA VAL A 88 1.40 -17.48 20.11
C VAL A 88 1.30 -18.07 21.49
N LYS A 89 0.80 -17.25 22.41
CA LYS A 89 0.42 -17.66 23.76
C LYS A 89 -1.01 -17.24 24.05
N LYS A 90 -1.71 -18.05 24.83
CA LYS A 90 -3.07 -17.80 25.30
C LYS A 90 -3.04 -17.40 26.77
N GLU A 91 -3.60 -16.24 27.10
CA GLU A 91 -3.81 -15.75 28.47
C GLU A 91 -5.33 -15.53 28.65
N HIS A 92 -5.98 -16.36 29.47
CA HIS A 92 -7.44 -16.42 29.57
C HIS A 92 -8.09 -16.67 28.20
N GLU A 93 -8.92 -15.75 27.70
CA GLU A 93 -9.58 -15.84 26.39
C GLU A 93 -8.89 -15.01 25.30
N LEU A 94 -7.68 -14.50 25.57
CA LEU A 94 -6.94 -13.63 24.66
C LEU A 94 -5.67 -14.31 24.15
N PHE A 95 -5.40 -14.14 22.87
CA PHE A 95 -4.19 -14.61 22.19
C PHE A 95 -3.23 -13.45 21.95
N SER A 96 -1.94 -13.71 22.11
CA SER A 96 -0.90 -12.71 21.83
C SER A 96 0.35 -13.37 21.28
N LEU A 97 1.14 -12.60 20.53
CA LEU A 97 2.39 -13.07 19.96
C LEU A 97 3.42 -13.37 21.05
N THR A 98 4.19 -14.45 20.85
CA THR A 98 5.48 -14.62 21.53
C THR A 98 6.54 -13.77 20.82
N LYS A 99 7.79 -13.83 21.29
CA LYS A 99 8.89 -13.13 20.61
C LYS A 99 9.11 -13.70 19.21
N GLU A 100 9.06 -15.02 19.08
CA GLU A 100 9.21 -15.74 17.81
C GLU A 100 8.05 -15.43 16.86
N GLY A 101 6.82 -15.33 17.39
CA GLY A 101 5.65 -14.90 16.63
C GLY A 101 5.75 -13.45 16.14
N ASP A 102 6.23 -12.54 16.97
CA ASP A 102 6.46 -11.14 16.62
C ASP A 102 7.50 -10.99 15.50
N GLU A 103 8.63 -11.68 15.62
CA GLU A 103 9.66 -11.71 14.57
C GLU A 103 9.13 -12.26 13.24
N TYR A 104 8.25 -13.27 13.27
CA TYR A 104 7.61 -13.79 12.06
C TYR A 104 6.57 -12.79 11.50
N ALA A 105 5.67 -12.26 12.33
CA ALA A 105 4.69 -11.26 11.90
C ALA A 105 5.37 -10.06 11.21
N LEU A 106 6.49 -9.58 11.75
CA LEU A 106 7.27 -8.49 11.17
C LEU A 106 7.84 -8.82 9.78
N ARG A 107 8.18 -10.08 9.52
CA ARG A 107 8.61 -10.52 8.18
C ARG A 107 7.46 -10.45 7.17
N ILE A 108 6.25 -10.81 7.57
CA ILE A 108 5.05 -10.72 6.71
C ILE A 108 4.72 -9.25 6.43
N VAL A 109 4.69 -8.41 7.47
CA VAL A 109 4.48 -6.96 7.34
C VAL A 109 5.55 -6.32 6.44
N ARG A 110 6.83 -6.74 6.57
CA ARG A 110 7.91 -6.29 5.68
C ARG A 110 7.66 -6.69 4.23
N ALA A 111 7.26 -7.94 3.97
CA ALA A 111 6.96 -8.42 2.62
C ALA A 111 5.77 -7.65 2.00
N HIS A 112 4.70 -7.45 2.76
CA HIS A 112 3.54 -6.65 2.35
C HIS A 112 3.94 -5.24 1.90
N ARG A 113 4.60 -4.49 2.79
CA ARG A 113 5.01 -3.10 2.53
C ARG A 113 6.00 -2.97 1.36
N LEU A 114 6.89 -3.95 1.18
CA LEU A 114 7.79 -4.00 0.02
C LEU A 114 7.03 -4.28 -1.28
N TRP A 115 6.02 -5.15 -1.26
CA TRP A 115 5.15 -5.38 -2.41
C TRP A 115 4.37 -4.14 -2.80
N GLU A 116 3.75 -3.46 -1.84
CA GLU A 116 3.07 -2.18 -2.11
C GLU A 116 4.04 -1.17 -2.73
N LYS A 117 5.25 -1.07 -2.16
CA LYS A 117 6.30 -0.20 -2.67
C LYS A 117 6.66 -0.55 -4.12
N TYR A 118 6.84 -1.83 -4.43
CA TYR A 118 7.08 -2.31 -5.79
C TYR A 118 5.95 -1.97 -6.74
N LEU A 119 4.70 -2.28 -6.38
CA LEU A 119 3.52 -2.00 -7.20
C LEU A 119 3.39 -0.50 -7.48
N SER A 120 3.69 0.33 -6.48
CA SER A 120 3.63 1.80 -6.62
C SER A 120 4.69 2.38 -7.56
N GLU A 121 5.83 1.71 -7.72
CA GLU A 121 6.97 2.24 -8.50
C GLU A 121 7.18 1.56 -9.86
N LYS A 122 6.72 0.31 -10.03
CA LYS A 122 7.14 -0.56 -11.14
C LYS A 122 6.00 -1.04 -12.06
N THR A 123 4.73 -0.99 -11.67
CA THR A 123 3.66 -1.67 -12.43
C THR A 123 2.56 -0.75 -12.98
N GLY A 124 2.46 0.48 -12.51
CA GLY A 124 1.42 1.42 -12.98
C GLY A 124 0.00 1.11 -12.51
N PHE A 125 -0.19 0.14 -11.60
CA PHE A 125 -1.49 -0.12 -10.97
C PHE A 125 -2.00 1.10 -10.21
N HIS A 126 -3.32 1.23 -10.11
CA HIS A 126 -3.93 2.33 -9.39
C HIS A 126 -3.66 2.24 -7.88
N LYS A 127 -3.56 3.38 -7.18
CA LYS A 127 -3.23 3.43 -5.74
C LYS A 127 -4.17 2.59 -4.87
N THR A 128 -5.43 2.46 -5.28
CA THR A 128 -6.46 1.69 -4.57
C THR A 128 -6.31 0.18 -4.73
N GLU A 129 -5.42 -0.29 -5.61
CA GLU A 129 -5.19 -1.71 -5.86
C GLU A 129 -3.91 -2.21 -5.17
N TRP A 130 -3.06 -1.33 -4.65
CA TRP A 130 -1.74 -1.73 -4.12
C TRP A 130 -1.89 -2.70 -2.94
N HIS A 131 -2.65 -2.31 -1.92
CA HIS A 131 -2.93 -3.14 -0.74
C HIS A 131 -3.44 -4.54 -1.09
N SER A 132 -4.62 -4.63 -1.73
CA SER A 132 -5.24 -5.93 -2.11
C SER A 132 -4.39 -6.82 -3.04
N ARG A 133 -3.43 -6.25 -3.76
CA ARG A 133 -2.48 -7.02 -4.58
C ARG A 133 -1.26 -7.45 -3.77
N ALA A 134 -0.78 -6.61 -2.85
CA ALA A 134 0.31 -6.94 -1.95
C ALA A 134 -0.08 -8.06 -0.98
N GLU A 135 -1.31 -8.01 -0.44
CA GLU A 135 -1.90 -9.05 0.41
C GLU A 135 -1.85 -10.44 -0.25
N LYS A 136 -2.16 -10.53 -1.55
CA LYS A 136 -2.08 -11.80 -2.30
C LYS A 136 -0.66 -12.30 -2.53
N LYS A 137 0.34 -11.42 -2.39
CA LYS A 137 1.73 -11.68 -2.76
C LYS A 137 2.67 -11.83 -1.58
N GLU A 138 2.32 -11.34 -0.40
CA GLU A 138 3.19 -11.34 0.78
C GLU A 138 3.55 -12.76 1.25
N HIS A 139 2.64 -13.73 1.08
CA HIS A 139 2.82 -15.13 1.48
C HIS A 139 3.63 -15.98 0.48
N GLU A 140 3.83 -15.47 -0.74
CA GLU A 140 4.50 -16.23 -1.82
C GLU A 140 6.02 -16.21 -1.69
N LEU A 141 6.60 -15.19 -1.05
CA LEU A 141 8.05 -14.97 -1.03
C LEU A 141 8.73 -15.63 0.17
N SER A 142 9.86 -16.26 -0.10
CA SER A 142 10.83 -16.63 0.92
C SER A 142 11.55 -15.40 1.49
N GLY A 143 12.18 -15.56 2.66
CA GLY A 143 12.94 -14.46 3.28
C GLY A 143 14.09 -13.93 2.42
N GLU A 144 14.65 -14.75 1.53
CA GLU A 144 15.71 -14.32 0.59
C GLU A 144 15.11 -13.48 -0.55
N GLU A 145 14.00 -13.92 -1.14
CA GLU A 145 13.30 -13.18 -2.19
C GLU A 145 12.77 -11.81 -1.71
N VAL A 146 12.36 -11.71 -0.44
CA VAL A 146 12.01 -10.42 0.19
C VAL A 146 13.22 -9.47 0.24
N GLU A 147 14.43 -9.99 0.50
CA GLU A 147 15.65 -9.18 0.53
C GLU A 147 16.11 -8.75 -0.87
N ASP A 148 15.95 -9.63 -1.86
CA ASP A 148 16.17 -9.29 -3.27
C ASP A 148 15.21 -8.18 -3.73
N LEU A 149 13.92 -8.28 -3.34
CA LEU A 149 12.93 -7.23 -3.60
C LEU A 149 13.30 -5.91 -2.92
N SER A 150 13.74 -5.96 -1.66
CA SER A 150 14.20 -4.77 -0.93
C SER A 150 15.40 -4.11 -1.62
N THR A 151 16.36 -4.91 -2.06
CA THR A 151 17.57 -4.45 -2.77
C THR A 151 17.21 -3.84 -4.13
N LEU A 152 16.31 -4.48 -4.90
CA LEU A 152 15.80 -3.97 -6.17
C LEU A 152 15.13 -2.59 -6.03
N LEU A 153 14.48 -2.34 -4.89
CA LEU A 153 13.83 -1.07 -4.56
C LEU A 153 14.78 -0.04 -3.93
N GLY A 154 16.07 -0.37 -3.76
CA GLY A 154 17.07 0.52 -3.17
C GLY A 154 16.97 0.63 -1.65
N ASN A 155 16.58 -0.44 -0.97
CA ASN A 155 16.43 -0.53 0.49
C ASN A 155 15.52 0.57 1.07
N PRO A 156 14.25 0.65 0.63
CA PRO A 156 13.32 1.68 1.09
C PRO A 156 13.04 1.53 2.60
N ARG A 157 12.96 2.68 3.30
CA ARG A 157 12.61 2.73 4.73
C ARG A 157 11.12 2.84 5.01
N TYR A 158 10.35 3.28 4.01
CA TYR A 158 8.92 3.51 4.09
C TYR A 158 8.26 3.00 2.83
N ASP A 159 7.03 2.54 2.99
CA ASP A 159 6.16 2.07 1.92
C ASP A 159 5.57 3.28 1.12
N PRO A 160 4.61 3.08 0.20
CA PRO A 160 4.04 4.19 -0.54
C PRO A 160 3.07 5.07 0.26
N HIS A 161 2.57 4.60 1.41
CA HIS A 161 1.60 5.21 2.31
C HIS A 161 2.28 6.02 3.44
N GLY A 162 3.56 5.77 3.68
CA GLY A 162 4.38 6.41 4.71
C GLY A 162 4.67 5.51 5.92
N ASP A 163 4.26 4.26 5.84
CA ASP A 163 4.36 3.30 6.90
C ASP A 163 5.79 2.70 6.93
N PRO A 164 6.40 2.54 8.11
CA PRO A 164 7.81 2.15 8.22
C PRO A 164 8.02 0.69 7.81
N ILE A 165 8.97 0.42 6.92
CA ILE A 165 9.29 -0.96 6.52
C ILE A 165 10.21 -1.57 7.59
N PRO A 166 9.82 -2.66 8.28
CA PRO A 166 10.70 -3.35 9.23
C PRO A 166 11.98 -3.79 8.53
N THR A 167 13.12 -3.73 9.20
CA THR A 167 14.39 -4.27 8.67
C THR A 167 14.40 -5.81 8.72
N LYS A 168 15.39 -6.44 8.07
CA LYS A 168 15.61 -7.90 8.17
C LYS A 168 15.74 -8.39 9.62
N ALA A 169 16.27 -7.55 10.52
CA ALA A 169 16.43 -7.85 11.93
C ALA A 169 15.16 -7.53 12.77
N GLY A 170 14.02 -7.22 12.14
CA GLY A 170 12.78 -6.86 12.84
C GLY A 170 12.76 -5.45 13.43
N GLN A 171 13.80 -4.64 13.22
CA GLN A 171 13.82 -3.26 13.73
C GLN A 171 12.92 -2.36 12.88
N ILE A 172 12.03 -1.60 13.53
CA ILE A 172 11.11 -0.66 12.88
C ILE A 172 11.55 0.78 13.19
N PRO A 173 11.65 1.65 12.18
CA PRO A 173 11.78 3.09 12.41
C PRO A 173 10.68 3.63 13.32
N GLU A 174 11.03 4.47 14.31
CA GLU A 174 10.03 5.14 15.14
C GLU A 174 9.02 5.91 14.29
N LYS A 175 7.72 5.68 14.56
CA LYS A 175 6.64 6.49 14.00
C LYS A 175 6.76 7.90 14.58
N LYS A 176 6.99 8.89 13.73
CA LYS A 176 7.02 10.30 14.09
C LYS A 176 5.67 10.94 13.76
N GLY A 177 5.38 12.08 14.39
CA GLY A 177 4.23 12.93 14.05
C GLY A 177 3.04 12.79 14.99
N MET A 178 1.94 13.40 14.57
CA MET A 178 0.64 13.46 15.24
C MET A 178 -0.47 13.35 14.20
N LEU A 179 -1.70 13.05 14.61
CA LEU A 179 -2.82 13.04 13.68
C LEU A 179 -3.05 14.46 13.13
N LEU A 180 -3.52 14.56 11.88
CA LEU A 180 -3.89 15.83 11.28
C LEU A 180 -4.94 16.56 12.14
N ALA A 181 -5.82 15.78 12.79
CA ALA A 181 -6.83 16.30 13.70
C ALA A 181 -6.27 16.97 14.97
N ASP A 182 -5.02 16.66 15.32
CA ASP A 182 -4.35 17.18 16.52
C ASP A 182 -3.37 18.31 16.19
N LEU A 183 -3.21 18.67 14.91
CA LEU A 183 -2.34 19.76 14.48
C LEU A 183 -2.93 21.11 14.95
N PRO A 184 -2.23 21.92 15.75
CA PRO A 184 -2.79 23.17 16.26
C PRO A 184 -3.21 24.14 15.16
N ILE A 185 -4.27 24.89 15.40
CA ILE A 185 -4.76 25.93 14.48
C ILE A 185 -3.66 26.98 14.28
N LEU A 186 -3.52 27.49 13.05
CA LEU A 186 -2.47 28.41 12.60
C LEU A 186 -1.06 27.81 12.56
N ASN A 187 -0.92 26.49 12.64
CA ASN A 187 0.36 25.80 12.45
C ASN A 187 0.44 25.11 11.09
N PHE A 188 1.68 24.94 10.63
CA PHE A 188 2.01 24.16 9.46
C PHE A 188 2.35 22.73 9.86
N GLY A 189 1.93 21.79 9.03
CA GLY A 189 2.31 20.39 9.13
C GLY A 189 2.69 19.84 7.77
N LYS A 190 3.35 18.68 7.77
CA LYS A 190 3.62 17.91 6.57
C LYS A 190 3.06 16.53 6.72
N ILE A 191 2.24 16.10 5.76
CA ILE A 191 1.69 14.74 5.75
C ILE A 191 2.83 13.74 5.58
N ILE A 192 2.96 12.81 6.51
CA ILE A 192 4.01 11.78 6.50
C ILE A 192 3.45 10.36 6.48
N HIS A 193 2.16 10.18 6.79
CA HIS A 193 1.46 8.91 6.70
C HIS A 193 -0.01 9.14 6.34
N ILE A 194 -0.58 8.23 5.54
CA ILE A 194 -2.01 8.15 5.25
C ILE A 194 -2.40 6.68 5.40
N GLU A 195 -3.33 6.38 6.32
CA GLU A 195 -3.85 5.02 6.52
C GLU A 195 -4.55 4.54 5.24
N ASP A 196 -4.26 3.31 4.84
CA ASP A 196 -4.86 2.62 3.70
C ASP A 196 -6.13 1.84 4.06
N GLU A 197 -6.32 1.54 5.35
CA GLU A 197 -7.55 0.96 5.90
C GLU A 197 -8.26 1.90 6.91
N PRO A 198 -9.61 1.97 6.93
CA PRO A 198 -10.51 1.21 6.07
C PRO A 198 -10.51 1.74 4.62
N THR A 199 -10.55 0.84 3.63
CA THR A 199 -10.51 1.16 2.20
C THR A 199 -11.51 2.28 1.79
N SER A 200 -12.67 2.37 2.45
CA SER A 200 -13.70 3.39 2.18
C SER A 200 -13.25 4.80 2.57
N ILE A 201 -12.47 4.97 3.64
CA ILE A 201 -11.90 6.25 4.07
C ILE A 201 -10.71 6.60 3.19
N TYR A 202 -9.82 5.63 2.92
CA TYR A 202 -8.65 5.85 2.07
C TYR A 202 -9.05 6.35 0.66
N LYS A 203 -10.08 5.74 0.05
CA LYS A 203 -10.64 6.19 -1.24
C LYS A 203 -11.17 7.63 -1.18
N GLN A 204 -11.77 8.06 -0.07
CA GLN A 204 -12.22 9.44 0.11
C GLN A 204 -11.05 10.42 0.16
N ILE A 205 -9.98 10.08 0.88
CA ILE A 205 -8.76 10.91 0.96
C ILE A 205 -8.13 11.05 -0.43
N LEU A 206 -8.00 9.95 -1.17
CA LEU A 206 -7.45 9.96 -2.53
C LEU A 206 -8.29 10.81 -3.49
N ALA A 207 -9.63 10.73 -3.40
CA ALA A 207 -10.53 11.52 -4.25
C ALA A 207 -10.43 13.03 -3.99
N LYS A 208 -9.96 13.43 -2.80
CA LYS A 208 -9.66 14.84 -2.47
C LYS A 208 -8.31 15.29 -2.98
N HIS A 209 -7.51 14.44 -3.63
CA HIS A 209 -6.14 14.78 -4.06
C HIS A 209 -5.24 15.24 -2.89
N ILE A 210 -5.45 14.65 -1.70
CA ILE A 210 -4.57 14.79 -0.55
C ILE A 210 -3.49 13.72 -0.65
N HIS A 211 -2.26 14.12 -0.33
CA HIS A 211 -1.09 13.46 -0.85
C HIS A 211 0.01 13.36 0.21
N LEU A 212 0.80 12.28 0.13
CA LEU A 212 1.92 12.10 1.04
C LEU A 212 2.97 13.19 0.79
N HIS A 213 3.49 13.78 1.86
CA HIS A 213 4.42 14.92 1.87
C HIS A 213 3.84 16.29 1.53
N SER A 214 2.53 16.41 1.27
CA SER A 214 1.91 17.73 1.12
C SER A 214 2.01 18.53 2.41
N GLN A 215 2.24 19.83 2.25
CA GLN A 215 2.25 20.79 3.36
C GLN A 215 0.83 21.25 3.62
N VAL A 216 0.42 21.19 4.89
CA VAL A 216 -0.90 21.60 5.34
C VAL A 216 -0.76 22.79 6.28
N TYR A 217 -1.67 23.74 6.18
CA TYR A 217 -1.83 24.84 7.11
C TYR A 217 -3.20 24.74 7.78
N MET A 218 -3.23 24.50 9.09
CA MET A 218 -4.48 24.30 9.81
C MET A 218 -5.24 25.62 9.99
N LYS A 219 -6.48 25.69 9.50
CA LYS A 219 -7.35 26.88 9.62
C LYS A 219 -8.37 26.74 10.74
N GLU A 220 -9.00 25.59 10.85
CA GLU A 220 -10.12 25.37 11.77
C GLU A 220 -10.15 23.90 12.21
N ILE A 221 -10.33 23.67 13.51
CA ILE A 221 -10.69 22.39 14.09
C ILE A 221 -12.00 22.57 14.85
N SER A 222 -12.99 21.73 14.54
CA SER A 222 -14.28 21.68 15.20
C SER A 222 -14.73 20.23 15.35
N GLU A 223 -15.81 19.99 16.11
CA GLU A 223 -16.37 18.64 16.32
C GLU A 223 -16.88 17.99 15.02
N ASN A 224 -17.27 18.79 14.02
CA ASN A 224 -17.90 18.28 12.80
C ASN A 224 -16.99 18.34 11.57
N ARG A 225 -15.97 19.21 11.58
CA ARG A 225 -15.10 19.44 10.43
C ARG A 225 -13.72 19.91 10.82
N ILE A 226 -12.76 19.55 10.00
CA ILE A 226 -11.39 20.02 10.01
C ILE A 226 -11.14 20.72 8.68
N VAL A 227 -10.66 21.96 8.76
CA VAL A 227 -10.41 22.81 7.60
C VAL A 227 -8.93 23.16 7.57
N PHE A 228 -8.26 22.83 6.48
CA PHE A 228 -6.87 23.15 6.26
C PHE A 228 -6.64 23.59 4.82
N GLU A 229 -5.55 24.30 4.60
CA GLU A 229 -5.10 24.72 3.28
C GLU A 229 -3.86 23.89 2.91
N SER A 230 -3.77 23.46 1.65
CA SER A 230 -2.60 22.72 1.15
C SER A 230 -2.41 23.05 -0.32
N GLU A 231 -1.19 23.45 -0.70
CA GLU A 231 -0.82 23.73 -2.11
C GLU A 231 -1.78 24.73 -2.79
N GLY A 232 -2.27 25.73 -2.01
CA GLY A 232 -3.19 26.78 -2.45
C GLY A 232 -4.66 26.37 -2.60
N GLU A 233 -5.03 25.16 -2.17
CA GLU A 233 -6.42 24.66 -2.14
C GLU A 233 -6.90 24.51 -0.69
N GLN A 234 -8.18 24.83 -0.46
CA GLN A 234 -8.83 24.61 0.83
C GLN A 234 -9.49 23.23 0.87
N PHE A 235 -9.23 22.47 1.93
CA PHE A 235 -9.78 21.15 2.18
C PHE A 235 -10.68 21.16 3.41
N VAL A 236 -11.79 20.43 3.33
CA VAL A 236 -12.71 20.22 4.44
C VAL A 236 -12.90 18.72 4.60
N LEU A 237 -12.52 18.19 5.76
CA LEU A 237 -12.64 16.77 6.09
C LEU A 237 -13.44 16.59 7.39
N PRO A 238 -14.28 15.55 7.50
CA PRO A 238 -14.78 15.10 8.79
C PRO A 238 -13.63 14.64 9.70
N PRO A 239 -13.71 14.80 11.04
CA PRO A 239 -12.65 14.38 11.95
C PRO A 239 -12.26 12.90 11.83
N ILE A 240 -13.23 12.02 11.57
CA ILE A 240 -12.96 10.59 11.36
C ILE A 240 -12.05 10.34 10.15
N VAL A 241 -12.19 11.10 9.07
CA VAL A 241 -11.32 11.00 7.89
C VAL A 241 -9.96 11.63 8.19
N ALA A 242 -9.92 12.77 8.87
CA ALA A 242 -8.68 13.46 9.21
C ALA A 242 -7.79 12.66 10.19
N LYS A 243 -8.37 11.84 11.07
CA LYS A 243 -7.62 10.92 11.96
C LYS A 243 -6.85 9.83 11.22
N ASN A 244 -7.13 9.60 9.94
CA ASN A 244 -6.41 8.65 9.09
C ASN A 244 -5.21 9.31 8.37
N ILE A 245 -4.85 10.54 8.73
CA ILE A 245 -3.72 11.27 8.18
C ILE A 245 -2.80 11.65 9.33
N THR A 246 -1.51 11.32 9.23
CA THR A 246 -0.49 11.74 10.20
C THR A 246 0.38 12.83 9.61
N VAL A 247 0.65 13.85 10.40
CA VAL A 247 1.49 14.99 10.06
C VAL A 247 2.65 15.15 11.04
N ILE A 248 3.75 15.72 10.57
CA ILE A 248 4.78 16.30 11.44
C ILE A 248 4.67 17.82 11.41
N SER A 249 4.73 18.46 12.57
CA SER A 249 4.74 19.94 12.65
C SER A 249 5.96 20.49 11.93
N LEU A 250 5.76 21.58 11.17
CA LEU A 250 6.84 22.34 10.55
C LEU A 250 7.01 23.67 11.29
N ASP A 251 8.26 24.05 11.55
CA ASP A 251 8.56 25.40 12.01
C ASP A 251 8.41 26.40 10.85
N LYS A 252 8.06 27.66 11.13
CA LYS A 252 7.88 28.71 10.10
C LYS A 252 9.11 28.89 9.19
N ALA A 253 10.30 28.53 9.64
CA ALA A 253 11.53 28.56 8.84
C ALA A 253 11.64 27.41 7.82
N ASP A 254 10.94 26.30 8.06
CA ASP A 254 10.91 25.12 7.19
C ASP A 254 9.73 25.13 6.19
N VAL A 255 8.84 26.12 6.32
CA VAL A 255 7.74 26.37 5.37
C VAL A 255 8.34 27.01 4.12
N VAL A 256 8.72 26.18 3.16
CA VAL A 256 9.33 26.61 1.89
C VAL A 256 8.31 27.33 0.98
N GLU A 257 7.01 27.29 1.30
CA GLU A 257 5.96 27.36 0.29
C GLU A 257 4.71 28.15 0.73
N THR A 258 4.84 29.41 1.14
CA THR A 258 3.65 30.26 1.35
C THR A 258 2.95 30.67 0.05
N ASP A 259 3.58 30.51 -1.12
CA ASP A 259 3.02 30.87 -2.44
C ASP A 259 3.03 29.70 -3.45
N THR A 260 2.94 28.45 -2.99
CA THR A 260 2.79 27.31 -3.91
C THR A 260 1.37 27.07 -4.40
N LEU A 261 1.30 26.78 -5.69
CA LEU A 261 0.10 26.37 -6.40
C LEU A 261 0.40 25.12 -7.23
N ARG A 262 -0.64 24.35 -7.53
CA ARG A 262 -0.56 23.28 -8.53
C ARG A 262 -0.59 23.86 -9.94
N LEU A 263 0.16 23.28 -10.87
CA LEU A 263 0.18 23.72 -12.27
C LEU A 263 -1.21 23.64 -12.92
N SER A 264 -2.10 22.73 -12.46
CA SER A 264 -3.49 22.65 -12.90
C SER A 264 -4.28 23.94 -12.70
N ASN A 265 -3.90 24.74 -11.71
CA ASN A 265 -4.57 25.97 -11.28
C ASN A 265 -3.92 27.23 -11.88
N LEU A 266 -2.91 27.08 -12.74
CA LEU A 266 -2.34 28.21 -13.47
C LEU A 266 -3.40 28.83 -14.39
N GLU A 267 -3.58 30.14 -14.32
CA GLU A 267 -4.54 30.87 -15.15
C GLU A 267 -3.92 31.30 -16.49
N ASN A 268 -4.79 31.62 -17.46
CA ASN A 268 -4.34 32.00 -18.79
C ASN A 268 -3.47 33.26 -18.77
N LYS A 269 -2.43 33.27 -19.60
CA LYS A 269 -1.42 34.35 -19.72
C LYS A 269 -0.54 34.56 -18.49
N GLN A 270 -0.70 33.78 -17.42
CA GLN A 270 0.22 33.80 -16.29
C GLN A 270 1.45 32.94 -16.59
N LYS A 271 2.60 33.42 -16.13
CA LYS A 271 3.84 32.65 -16.05
C LYS A 271 4.02 32.22 -14.60
N ALA A 272 4.59 31.04 -14.43
CA ALA A 272 4.93 30.52 -13.12
C ALA A 272 6.30 29.86 -13.16
N THR A 273 6.98 29.84 -12.02
CA THR A 273 8.25 29.13 -11.84
C THR A 273 7.97 27.81 -11.15
N ILE A 274 8.47 26.71 -11.71
CA ILE A 274 8.34 25.38 -11.12
C ILE A 274 9.18 25.31 -9.85
N ILE A 275 8.55 24.99 -8.73
CA ILE A 275 9.24 24.75 -7.46
C ILE A 275 9.70 23.29 -7.39
N GLY A 276 8.92 22.38 -7.98
CA GLY A 276 9.29 20.99 -8.15
C GLY A 276 8.16 20.14 -8.67
N VAL A 277 8.43 18.84 -8.79
CA VAL A 277 7.41 17.82 -9.01
C VAL A 277 7.09 17.22 -7.65
N SER A 278 5.80 17.15 -7.31
CA SER A 278 5.32 16.53 -6.08
C SER A 278 5.87 15.12 -5.94
N LYS A 279 6.21 14.73 -4.70
CA LYS A 279 6.73 13.40 -4.37
C LYS A 279 5.71 12.27 -4.62
N GLU A 280 4.46 12.66 -4.85
CA GLU A 280 3.38 11.88 -5.45
C GLU A 280 3.73 11.25 -6.80
N CYS A 281 4.40 12.03 -7.66
CA CYS A 281 4.81 11.54 -8.95
C CYS A 281 6.03 10.67 -8.73
N ARG A 282 5.86 9.36 -8.91
CA ARG A 282 6.89 8.33 -8.65
C ARG A 282 7.25 7.58 -9.94
N GLY A 283 8.33 6.82 -9.87
CA GLY A 283 8.76 5.92 -10.94
C GLY A 283 8.93 6.60 -12.30
N GLU A 284 8.46 5.93 -13.34
CA GLU A 284 8.58 6.37 -14.74
C GLU A 284 7.87 7.71 -15.01
N ASN A 285 6.72 7.94 -14.39
CA ASN A 285 5.97 9.20 -14.54
C ASN A 285 6.80 10.40 -14.07
N ARG A 286 7.48 10.26 -12.93
CA ARG A 286 8.37 11.32 -12.42
C ARG A 286 9.54 11.57 -13.36
N ARG A 287 10.19 10.49 -13.79
CA ARG A 287 11.34 10.56 -14.70
C ARG A 287 10.95 11.26 -15.99
N ARG A 288 9.83 10.86 -16.60
CA ARG A 288 9.27 11.50 -17.79
C ARG A 288 9.02 12.99 -17.59
N LEU A 289 8.38 13.43 -16.50
CA LEU A 289 8.16 14.86 -16.26
C LEU A 289 9.47 15.64 -16.15
N LEU A 290 10.49 15.08 -15.47
CA LEU A 290 11.80 15.70 -15.36
C LEU A 290 12.51 15.78 -16.71
N ASP A 291 12.45 14.71 -17.51
CA ASP A 291 13.03 14.63 -18.86
C ASP A 291 12.36 15.63 -19.82
N LEU A 292 11.05 15.87 -19.65
CA LEU A 292 10.29 16.90 -20.37
C LEU A 292 10.60 18.33 -19.91
N GLY A 293 11.44 18.50 -18.89
CA GLY A 293 11.94 19.80 -18.44
C GLY A 293 11.18 20.41 -17.27
N PHE A 294 10.24 19.70 -16.64
CA PHE A 294 9.54 20.13 -15.42
C PHE A 294 10.44 20.01 -14.19
N VAL A 295 11.50 20.81 -14.15
CA VAL A 295 12.51 20.84 -13.09
C VAL A 295 12.42 22.13 -12.28
N LYS A 296 12.89 22.09 -11.03
CA LYS A 296 12.92 23.27 -10.15
C LYS A 296 13.64 24.44 -10.84
N GLY A 297 13.02 25.61 -10.81
CA GLY A 297 13.51 26.86 -11.41
C GLY A 297 13.10 27.08 -12.88
N ALA A 298 12.49 26.09 -13.54
CA ALA A 298 12.01 26.28 -14.92
C ALA A 298 10.74 27.13 -14.96
N THR A 299 10.65 28.04 -15.93
CA THR A 299 9.44 28.82 -16.19
C THR A 299 8.47 28.02 -17.05
N VAL A 300 7.19 28.06 -16.68
CA VAL A 300 6.08 27.42 -17.39
C VAL A 300 4.95 28.42 -17.62
N SER A 301 4.29 28.32 -18.77
CA SER A 301 3.08 29.09 -19.10
C SER A 301 2.10 28.24 -19.89
N ILE A 302 0.83 28.62 -19.92
CA ILE A 302 -0.15 27.98 -20.80
C ILE A 302 0.10 28.44 -22.25
N ASP A 303 0.19 27.49 -23.18
CA ASP A 303 0.38 27.77 -24.62
C ASP A 303 -0.98 27.93 -25.33
N LEU A 304 -1.68 26.82 -25.54
CA LEU A 304 -2.94 26.74 -26.27
C LEU A 304 -4.01 26.01 -25.45
N LEU A 305 -5.22 26.57 -25.42
CA LEU A 305 -6.39 25.94 -24.84
C LEU A 305 -6.96 24.93 -25.83
N ASN A 306 -7.01 23.67 -25.42
CA ASN A 306 -7.77 22.66 -26.12
C ASN A 306 -9.27 22.97 -25.96
N PRO A 307 -10.11 22.95 -27.01
CA PRO A 307 -11.55 23.27 -26.90
C PRO A 307 -12.29 22.40 -25.87
N LEU A 308 -11.77 21.19 -25.63
CA LEU A 308 -12.32 20.19 -24.70
C LEU A 308 -11.81 20.34 -23.25
N GLY A 309 -10.91 21.29 -22.96
CA GLY A 309 -10.44 21.61 -21.60
C GLY A 309 -9.35 20.70 -21.01
N ASP A 310 -9.22 19.45 -21.46
CA ASP A 310 -8.18 18.48 -21.06
C ASP A 310 -7.79 17.57 -22.25
N PRO A 311 -6.49 17.28 -22.51
CA PRO A 311 -5.28 17.80 -21.86
C PRO A 311 -5.01 19.27 -22.17
N LYS A 312 -4.34 19.97 -21.25
CA LYS A 312 -3.86 21.36 -21.40
C LYS A 312 -2.41 21.37 -21.92
N ALA A 313 -2.10 22.28 -22.84
CA ALA A 313 -0.75 22.48 -23.35
C ALA A 313 0.01 23.52 -22.52
N PHE A 314 1.17 23.13 -22.01
CA PHE A 314 2.08 23.98 -21.25
C PHE A 314 3.37 24.21 -22.03
N LEU A 315 3.77 25.46 -22.18
CA LEU A 315 5.05 25.84 -22.76
C LEU A 315 6.13 25.76 -21.68
N ILE A 316 7.14 24.91 -21.91
CA ILE A 316 8.29 24.75 -21.02
C ILE A 316 9.56 24.69 -21.85
N LYS A 317 10.55 25.54 -21.51
CA LYS A 317 11.82 25.66 -22.27
C LYS A 317 11.62 25.75 -23.81
N GLY A 318 10.58 26.45 -24.26
CA GLY A 318 10.28 26.65 -25.68
C GLY A 318 9.63 25.44 -26.38
N THR A 319 9.26 24.40 -25.64
CA THR A 319 8.53 23.23 -26.16
C THR A 319 7.13 23.17 -25.55
N ALA A 320 6.12 22.93 -26.38
CA ALA A 320 4.73 22.75 -25.93
C ALA A 320 4.49 21.29 -25.51
N ILE A 321 4.15 21.08 -24.24
CA ILE A 321 3.88 19.76 -23.67
C ILE A 321 2.42 19.68 -23.24
N ALA A 322 1.68 18.73 -23.80
CA ALA A 322 0.32 18.43 -23.37
C ALA A 322 0.33 17.55 -22.12
N LEU A 323 -0.28 18.03 -21.03
CA LEU A 323 -0.48 17.28 -19.80
C LEU A 323 -1.97 17.17 -19.49
N ARG A 324 -2.38 15.97 -19.06
CA ARG A 324 -3.71 15.77 -18.49
C ARG A 324 -3.79 16.40 -17.10
N LYS A 325 -5.01 16.69 -16.64
CA LYS A 325 -5.26 17.30 -15.32
C LYS A 325 -4.60 16.51 -14.17
N ASP A 326 -4.68 15.18 -14.19
CA ASP A 326 -4.08 14.29 -13.18
C ASP A 326 -2.54 14.30 -13.17
N GLN A 327 -1.92 14.74 -14.27
CA GLN A 327 -0.47 14.96 -14.36
C GLN A 327 -0.10 16.38 -13.91
N ALA A 328 -0.87 17.39 -14.34
CA ALA A 328 -0.63 18.79 -14.00
C ALA A 328 -0.77 19.07 -12.49
N VAL A 329 -1.71 18.39 -11.80
CA VAL A 329 -1.87 18.46 -10.34
C VAL A 329 -0.59 18.08 -9.58
N LYS A 330 0.29 17.27 -10.19
CA LYS A 330 1.53 16.78 -9.55
C LYS A 330 2.71 17.73 -9.70
N ILE A 331 2.56 18.88 -10.36
CA ILE A 331 3.63 19.86 -10.57
C ILE A 331 3.35 21.08 -9.70
N LEU A 332 4.30 21.44 -8.84
CA LEU A 332 4.23 22.57 -7.93
C LEU A 332 4.89 23.80 -8.56
N ILE A 333 4.20 24.92 -8.53
CA ILE A 333 4.61 26.18 -9.11
C ILE A 333 4.45 27.33 -8.10
N THR A 334 5.23 28.38 -8.26
CA THR A 334 4.96 29.71 -7.69
C THR A 334 4.62 30.66 -8.81
N LYS A 335 3.69 31.58 -8.58
CA LYS A 335 3.47 32.69 -9.51
C LYS A 335 4.78 33.46 -9.66
N ALA A 336 5.12 33.81 -10.90
CA ALA A 336 6.33 34.53 -11.25
C ALA A 336 6.19 36.05 -11.04
#